data_AF-A0A357SZZ4-F1
#
_entry.id   AF-A0A357SZZ4-F1
#
_cell.length_a   1.000
_cell.length_b   1.000
_cell.length_c   1.000
_cell.angle_alpha   90.00
_cell.angle_beta   90.00
_cell.angle_gamma   90.00
#
_symmetry.space_group_name_H-M   'P 1'
#
loop_
_entity.id
_entity.type
_entity.pdbx_description
1 polymer ?
#
loop_
_entity_poly.entity_id
_entity_poly.type
_entity_poly.pdbx_seq_one_letter_code
_entity_poly.pdbx_strand_id
1 'polypeptide(L)' 'MIIIPAIDLKDGACVRLEQGDFSRETVYSSDLLAVAQ' A
#
# COMPACT_ATOMS: atom_id res chain seq x y z
N MET A 1 -16.89 11.38 13.44
CA MET A 1 -15.89 11.29 12.36
C MET A 1 -15.47 9.83 12.26
N ILE A 2 -15.56 9.23 11.07
CA ILE A 2 -15.16 7.83 10.84
C ILE A 2 -13.79 7.86 10.15
N ILE A 3 -12.84 7.07 10.66
CA ILE A 3 -11.52 6.87 10.04
C ILE A 3 -11.59 5.57 9.26
N ILE A 4 -11.17 5.60 8.00
CA ILE A 4 -11.11 4.42 7.13
C ILE A 4 -9.64 4.21 6.76
N PRO A 5 -8.95 3.22 7.34
CA PRO A 5 -7.61 2.84 6.93
C PRO A 5 -7.59 2.41 5.45
N ALA A 6 -6.50 2.70 4.75
CA ALA A 6 -6.32 2.35 3.34
C ALA A 6 -4.89 1.89 3.06
N ILE A 7 -4.78 0.90 2.19
CA ILE A 7 -3.53 0.37 1.64
C ILE A 7 -3.67 0.21 0.14
N ASP A 8 -2.56 0.37 -0.59
CA ASP A 8 -2.53 0.15 -2.03
C ASP A 8 -1.85 -1.20 -2.30
N LEU A 9 -2.40 -1.96 -3.24
CA LEU A 9 -1.93 -3.30 -3.58
C LEU A 9 -1.38 -3.32 -5.00
N LYS A 10 -0.19 -3.87 -5.17
CA LYS A 10 0.41 -4.12 -6.48
C LYS A 10 1.35 -5.31 -6.42
N ASP A 11 1.25 -6.21 -7.39
CA ASP A 11 2.11 -7.39 -7.52
C ASP A 11 2.22 -8.26 -6.24
N GLY A 12 1.14 -8.32 -5.46
CA GLY A 12 1.08 -9.06 -4.19
C GLY A 12 1.70 -8.35 -2.98
N ALA A 13 2.18 -7.11 -3.14
CA ALA A 13 2.80 -6.30 -2.10
C ALA A 13 1.93 -5.10 -1.70
N CYS A 14 2.12 -4.64 -0.46
CA CYS A 14 1.57 -3.38 0.02
C CYS A 14 2.51 -2.25 -0.37
N VAL A 15 2.02 -1.32 -1.19
CA VAL A 15 2.81 -0.25 -1.79
C VAL A 15 2.18 1.12 -1.56
N ARG A 16 2.91 2.17 -1.92
CA ARG A 16 2.37 3.52 -2.16
C ARG A 16 3.09 4.13 -3.34
N LEU A 17 2.33 4.79 -4.21
CA LEU A 17 2.88 5.65 -5.24
C LEU A 17 2.89 7.09 -4.76
N GLU A 18 4.00 7.80 -4.99
CA GLU A 18 4.02 9.24 -4.73
C GLU A 18 3.21 9.97 -5.81
N GLN A 19 2.12 10.62 -5.39
CA GLN A 19 1.21 11.33 -6.30
C GLN A 19 0.67 10.47 -7.46
N GLY A 20 0.63 9.15 -7.31
CA GLY A 20 0.20 8.22 -8.36
C GLY A 20 1.25 7.88 -9.42
N ASP A 21 2.51 8.31 -9.25
CA ASP A 21 3.60 8.00 -10.16
C ASP A 21 4.16 6.60 -9.92
N PHE A 22 3.94 5.69 -10.88
CA PHE A 22 4.43 4.30 -10.83
C PHE A 22 5.95 4.18 -10.82
N SER A 23 6.69 5.20 -11.28
CA SER A 23 8.15 5.22 -11.18
C SER A 23 8.65 5.53 -9.77
N ARG A 24 7.78 6.07 -8.92
CA ARG A 24 8.06 6.49 -7.54
C ARG A 24 7.24 5.64 -6.56
N GLU A 25 7.45 4.33 -6.64
CA GLU A 25 6.84 3.33 -5.77
C GLU A 25 7.67 3.12 -4.49
N THR A 26 6.99 3.01 -3.34
CA THR A 26 7.58 2.52 -2.09
C THR A 26 6.88 1.23 -1.70
N VAL A 27 7.65 0.15 -1.51
CA VAL A 27 7.17 -1.14 -1.00
C VAL A 27 7.28 -1.15 0.52
N TYR A 28 6.17 -1.35 1.22
CA TYR A 28 6.14 -1.42 2.69
C TYR A 28 6.19 -2.85 3.22
N SER A 29 5.54 -3.78 2.53
CA SER A 29 5.50 -5.19 2.91
C SER A 29 5.23 -6.07 1.69
N SER A 30 5.86 -7.24 1.65
CA SER A 30 5.53 -8.32 0.71
C SER A 30 4.41 -9.24 1.23
N ASP A 31 4.00 -9.10 2.48
CA ASP A 31 2.87 -9.82 3.07
C ASP A 31 1.73 -8.83 3.35
N LEU A 32 0.62 -8.99 2.63
CA LEU A 32 -0.57 -8.14 2.74
C LEU A 32 -1.33 -8.40 4.04
N LEU A 33 -1.36 -9.64 4.50
CA LEU A 33 -2.11 -10.03 5.69
C LEU A 33 -1.44 -9.48 6.95
N ALA A 34 -0.11 -9.33 6.94
CA ALA A 34 0.60 -8.67 8.03
C ALA A 34 0.23 -7.19 8.18
N VAL A 35 -0.20 -6.52 7.11
CA VAL A 35 -0.54 -5.07 7.12
C VAL A 35 -2.03 -4.83 7.41
N ALA A 36 -2.91 -5.74 6.98
CA ALA A 36 -4.36 -5.56 7.05
C ALA A 36 -5.02 -6.03 8.36
N GLN A 37 -4.24 -6.36 9.40
CA GLN A 37 -4.72 -6.78 10.72
C GLN A 37 -5.20 -5.62 11.60
#